data_AF-A0A5P1D7E7-F1
#
_entry.id   AF-A0A5P1D7E7-F1
#
_cell.length_a   1.000
_cell.length_b   1.000
_cell.length_c   1.000
_cell.angle_alpha   90.00
_cell.angle_beta   90.00
_cell.angle_gamma   90.00
#
_symmetry.space_group_name_H-M   'P 1'
#
loop_
_entity.id
_entity.type
_entity.pdbx_description
1 polymer ?
#
loop_
_entity_poly.entity_id
_entity_poly.type
_entity_poly.pdbx_seq_one_letter_code
_entity_poly.pdbx_strand_id
1 'polypeptide(L)'
;MLYKNQKRDLRNRFYECYSEFLTSKYEFTRENSQRVVIQEHSAGHKFGAPGGIGDQEAHFNLRPIGNTRHGKLKDAKDHYNFRGEK
;
A
#
# COMPACT_ATOMS: atom_id res chain seq x y z
N MET A 1 22.83 -4.96 1.98
CA MET A 1 23.02 -3.87 0.99
C MET A 1 22.46 -2.59 1.57
N LEU A 2 23.33 -1.60 1.80
CA LEU A 2 23.05 -0.33 2.47
C LEU A 2 22.23 0.59 1.55
N TYR A 3 21.04 1.03 1.96
CA TYR A 3 20.37 2.16 1.32
C TYR A 3 20.65 3.43 2.12
N LYS A 4 21.53 4.28 1.57
CA LYS A 4 21.76 5.65 2.02
C LYS A 4 20.84 6.61 1.27
N ASN A 5 20.19 7.50 2.02
CA ASN A 5 19.79 8.87 1.70
C ASN A 5 19.13 9.18 0.34
N GLN A 6 17.84 9.49 0.38
CA GLN A 6 17.33 10.65 -0.36
C GLN A 6 16.11 11.27 0.34
N LYS A 7 16.31 12.43 0.96
CA LYS A 7 15.23 13.33 1.39
C LYS A 7 14.48 13.80 0.14
N ARG A 8 13.28 13.29 -0.12
CA ARG A 8 12.38 13.84 -1.15
C ARG A 8 10.96 13.91 -0.62
N ASP A 9 10.63 15.13 -0.22
CA ASP A 9 9.31 15.76 -0.18
C ASP A 9 8.08 14.88 0.10
N LEU A 10 7.72 14.75 1.37
CA LEU A 10 6.49 14.09 1.86
C LEU A 10 5.28 15.04 1.86
N ARG A 11 5.13 15.91 0.86
CA ARG A 11 3.98 16.82 0.74
C ARG A 11 2.90 16.20 -0.14
N ASN A 12 2.09 15.32 0.46
CA ASN A 12 0.63 15.31 0.29
C ASN A 12 0.04 14.06 0.94
N ARG A 13 -0.64 14.26 2.07
CA ARG A 13 -1.36 13.23 2.81
C ARG A 13 -2.83 13.27 2.37
N PHE A 14 -3.21 12.46 1.39
CA PHE A 14 -4.60 12.31 0.96
C PHE A 14 -5.25 11.14 1.70
N TYR A 15 -6.27 11.44 2.52
CA TYR A 15 -7.03 10.46 3.29
C TYR A 15 -8.25 9.98 2.49
N GLU A 16 -8.25 8.74 2.02
CA GLU A 16 -9.49 8.06 1.61
C GLU A 16 -9.37 6.54 1.76
N CYS A 17 -10.04 5.95 2.75
CA CYS A 17 -10.47 4.56 2.76
C CYS A 17 -11.64 4.44 3.75
N TYR A 18 -12.84 4.12 3.24
CA TYR A 18 -14.07 3.91 4.02
C TYR A 18 -14.00 2.55 4.73
N SER A 19 -13.21 2.45 5.80
CA SER A 19 -13.47 1.60 6.97
C SER A 19 -12.38 1.85 8.01
N GLU A 20 -12.80 2.00 9.24
CA GLU A 20 -12.11 2.57 10.39
C GLU A 20 -10.78 1.88 10.71
N PHE A 21 -9.66 2.50 10.32
CA PHE A 21 -8.40 2.70 11.06
C PHE A 21 -7.28 3.00 10.04
N LEU A 22 -7.15 4.30 9.72
CA LEU A 22 -6.02 4.99 9.07
C LEU A 22 -5.23 4.19 8.02
N THR A 23 -5.80 4.02 6.82
CA THR A 23 -4.96 3.77 5.65
C THR A 23 -4.11 5.01 5.35
N SER A 24 -2.81 4.94 5.58
CA SER A 24 -1.89 5.99 5.11
C SER A 24 -1.62 5.78 3.62
N LYS A 25 -1.70 6.87 2.85
CA LYS A 25 -1.32 6.87 1.42
C LYS A 25 -0.07 7.72 1.22
N TYR A 26 0.90 7.15 0.52
CA TYR A 26 2.13 7.83 0.15
C TYR A 26 2.25 7.85 -1.37
N GLU A 27 2.42 9.03 -1.95
CA GLU A 27 2.73 9.17 -3.38
C GLU A 27 4.24 9.05 -3.61
N PHE A 28 4.62 8.31 -4.64
CA PHE A 28 6.01 8.10 -5.03
C PHE A 28 6.18 8.16 -6.54
N THR A 29 7.21 8.85 -7.00
CA THR A 29 7.64 8.83 -8.41
C THR A 29 8.84 7.89 -8.52
N ARG A 30 8.67 6.80 -9.26
CA ARG A 30 9.72 5.82 -9.53
C ARG A 30 10.79 6.39 -10.47
N GLU A 31 11.94 5.70 -10.55
CA GLU A 31 13.05 6.09 -11.44
C GLU A 31 12.64 6.17 -12.92
N ASN A 32 11.68 5.33 -13.33
CA ASN A 32 11.09 5.36 -14.68
C ASN A 32 10.00 6.45 -14.86
N SER A 33 9.93 7.44 -13.97
CA SER A 33 8.92 8.52 -13.94
C SER A 33 7.47 8.06 -13.69
N GLN A 34 7.24 6.77 -13.41
CA GLN A 34 5.91 6.28 -13.09
C GLN A 34 5.48 6.74 -11.68
N ARG A 35 4.33 7.42 -11.60
CA ARG A 35 3.71 7.80 -10.31
C ARG A 35 2.88 6.66 -9.75
N VAL A 36 3.14 6.33 -8.49
CA VAL A 36 2.46 5.26 -7.76
C VAL A 36 2.02 5.72 -6.38
N VAL A 37 1.08 4.99 -5.80
CA VAL A 37 0.58 5.17 -4.44
C VAL A 37 0.89 3.91 -3.65
N ILE A 38 1.51 4.07 -2.49
CA ILE A 38 1.63 3.04 -1.47
C ILE A 38 0.46 3.22 -0.51
N GLN A 39 -0.37 2.20 -0.35
CA GLN A 39 -1.45 2.17 0.64
C GLN A 39 -1.01 1.28 1.79
N GLU A 40 -0.90 1.84 2.98
CA GLU A 40 -0.56 1.11 4.19
C GLU A 40 -1.84 0.62 4.88
N HIS A 41 -1.96 -0.69 5.08
CA HIS A 41 -3.04 -1.33 5.85
C HIS A 41 -2.46 -2.03 7.08
N SER A 42 -1.81 -1.27 7.97
CA SER A 42 -1.12 -1.82 9.15
C SER A 42 -2.05 -2.46 10.18
N ALA A 43 -3.33 -2.06 10.20
CA ALA A 43 -4.35 -2.71 11.03
C ALA A 43 -4.87 -4.05 10.44
N GLY A 44 -4.58 -4.33 9.17
CA GLY A 44 -5.24 -5.41 8.43
C GLY A 44 -6.73 -5.14 8.15
N HIS A 45 -7.42 -6.15 7.61
CA HIS A 45 -8.87 -6.13 7.38
C HIS A 45 -9.53 -7.37 7.99
N LYS A 46 -10.59 -7.15 8.77
CA LYS A 46 -11.49 -8.20 9.25
C LYS A 46 -12.86 -7.98 8.62
N PHE A 47 -13.32 -8.95 7.82
CA PHE A 47 -14.58 -8.82 7.06
C PHE A 47 -15.76 -9.52 7.74
N GLY A 48 -15.51 -10.28 8.82
CA GLY A 48 -16.56 -10.89 9.64
C GLY A 48 -17.24 -12.11 9.02
N ALA A 49 -16.72 -12.63 7.90
CA ALA A 49 -17.22 -13.88 7.31
C ALA A 49 -16.92 -15.08 8.23
N PRO A 50 -17.79 -16.12 8.25
CA PRO A 50 -17.53 -17.35 9.01
C PRO A 50 -16.15 -17.92 8.71
N GLY A 51 -15.37 -18.22 9.75
CA GLY A 51 -14.01 -18.74 9.60
C GLY A 51 -12.97 -17.71 9.13
N GLY A 52 -13.27 -16.41 9.13
CA GLY A 52 -12.32 -15.35 8.73
C GLY A 52 -12.05 -15.33 7.22
N ILE A 53 -12.95 -15.87 6.42
CA ILE A 53 -12.78 -15.92 4.96
C ILE A 53 -12.65 -14.51 4.40
N GLY A 54 -11.54 -14.26 3.72
CA GLY A 54 -11.25 -12.97 3.09
C GLY A 54 -10.51 -11.98 3.98
N ASP A 55 -10.33 -12.26 5.27
CA ASP A 55 -9.52 -11.44 6.18
C ASP A 55 -8.10 -11.26 5.63
N GLN A 56 -7.56 -10.07 5.83
CA GLN A 56 -6.23 -9.72 5.36
C GLN A 56 -5.39 -9.26 6.53
N GLU A 57 -4.23 -9.88 6.69
CA GLU A 57 -3.23 -9.44 7.67
C GLU A 57 -2.64 -8.08 7.27
N ALA A 58 -1.85 -7.48 8.16
CA ALA A 58 -1.20 -6.21 7.89
C ALA A 58 -0.35 -6.25 6.61
N HIS A 59 -0.62 -5.34 5.67
CA HIS A 59 0.04 -5.32 4.38
C HIS A 59 0.14 -3.91 3.78
N PHE A 60 0.93 -3.78 2.73
CA PHE A 60 0.94 -2.64 1.84
C PHE A 60 0.40 -3.04 0.47
N ASN A 61 -0.28 -2.10 -0.19
CA ASN A 61 -0.58 -2.19 -1.61
C ASN A 61 0.23 -1.16 -2.40
N LEU A 62 0.64 -1.55 -3.61
CA LEU A 62 1.32 -0.66 -4.54
C LEU A 62 0.45 -0.47 -5.78
N ARG A 63 0.02 0.77 -6.03
CA ARG A 63 -1.01 1.09 -7.03
C ARG A 63 -0.54 2.16 -8.00
N PRO A 64 -0.96 2.15 -9.27
CA PRO A 64 -0.77 3.29 -10.16
C PRO A 64 -1.64 4.47 -9.69
N ILE A 65 -1.15 5.71 -9.84
CA ILE A 65 -1.91 6.89 -9.38
C ILE A 65 -3.27 7.06 -10.08
N GLY A 66 -3.39 6.60 -11.33
CA GLY A 66 -4.65 6.65 -12.08
C GLY A 66 -5.68 5.58 -11.70
N ASN A 67 -5.31 4.59 -10.89
CA ASN A 67 -6.23 3.57 -10.38
C ASN A 67 -5.75 3.05 -9.01
N THR A 68 -6.04 3.85 -7.98
CA THR A 68 -5.60 3.58 -6.60
C THR A 68 -6.39 2.47 -5.91
N ARG A 69 -7.55 2.07 -6.43
CA ARG A 69 -8.40 1.05 -5.78
C ARG A 69 -8.02 -0.37 -6.17
N HIS A 70 -7.82 -0.62 -7.47
CA HIS A 70 -7.61 -1.98 -8.00
C HIS A 70 -6.48 -2.06 -9.03
N GLY A 71 -5.81 -0.94 -9.33
CA GLY A 71 -4.75 -0.92 -10.32
C GLY A 71 -3.60 -1.84 -9.94
N LYS A 72 -3.00 -2.46 -10.96
CA LYS A 72 -1.84 -3.34 -10.82
C LYS A 72 -0.68 -2.76 -11.60
N LEU A 73 0.54 -3.09 -11.17
CA LEU A 73 1.76 -2.70 -11.86
C LEU A 73 2.39 -3.99 -12.39
N LYS A 74 2.71 -4.01 -13.69
CA LYS A 74 3.18 -5.21 -14.41
C LYS A 74 4.35 -5.91 -13.71
N ASP A 75 5.21 -5.13 -13.06
CA ASP A 75 6.46 -5.61 -12.45
C ASP A 75 6.48 -5.41 -10.92
N ALA A 76 5.31 -5.47 -10.27
CA ALA A 76 5.23 -5.40 -8.80
C ALA A 76 4.16 -6.35 -8.26
N LYS A 77 4.30 -6.72 -6.97
CA LYS A 77 3.25 -7.45 -6.27
C LYS A 77 2.09 -6.51 -5.96
N ASP A 78 0.89 -7.05 -5.95
CA ASP A 78 -0.30 -6.31 -5.52
C ASP A 78 -0.30 -6.07 -4.00
N HIS A 79 0.27 -7.02 -3.23
CA HIS A 79 0.30 -7.02 -1.76
C HIS A 79 1.72 -7.31 -1.25
N TYR A 80 2.12 -6.60 -0.21
CA TYR A 80 3.37 -6.80 0.52
C TYR A 80 3.08 -6.92 2.01
N ASN A 81 3.21 -8.13 2.56
CA ASN A 81 2.99 -8.39 3.99
C ASN A 81 4.10 -7.76 4.84
N PHE A 82 3.76 -7.26 6.04
CA PHE A 82 4.73 -6.63 6.96
C PHE A 82 5.80 -7.60 7.48
N ARG A 83 5.44 -8.88 7.64
CA ARG A 83 6.38 -9.95 7.97
C ARG A 83 6.53 -10.81 6.73
N GLY A 84 7.77 -11.05 6.31
CA GLY A 84 8.05 -12.01 5.24
C GLY A 84 7.40 -13.33 5.59
N GLU A 85 6.72 -13.94 4.62
CA GLU A 85 6.26 -15.32 4.71
C GLU A 85 7.43 -16.16 5.23
N LYS A 86 7.22 -16.85 6.36
CA LYS A 86 8.18 -17.83 6.87
C LYS A 86 8.13 -19.08 6.00
#